data_AF-A0A955GCI1-F1
#
_entry.id   AF-A0A955GCI1-F1
#
_cell.length_a   1.000
_cell.length_b   1.000
_cell.length_c   1.000
_cell.angle_alpha   90.00
_cell.angle_beta   90.00
_cell.angle_gamma   90.00
#
_symmetry.space_group_name_H-M   'P 1'
#
loop_
_entity.id
_entity.type
_entity.pdbx_description
1 polymer ?
#
loop_
_entity_poly.entity_id
_entity_poly.type
_entity_poly.pdbx_seq_one_letter_code
_entity_poly.pdbx_strand_id
1 'polypeptide(L)'
;MAKYSHKDHNTDDSKKGMIDLSKLDTSFGEDNEPQDEKLMTLLKQAYQKKIYCRKAIINLDLIEPFSDYQPKITAEYRAYFLKKYLDTKPPELFVYQDPKSDKFIMSDDYSAYYMYKEVQAITAICVIIGEYKDNQDVTAGEKYYLDLPVIEIRE
;
A
#
# COMPACT_ATOMS: atom_id res chain seq x y z
N MET A 1 49.39 -36.91 22.41
CA MET A 1 49.52 -35.44 22.26
C MET A 1 48.73 -35.03 21.02
N ALA A 2 47.72 -34.16 21.19
CA ALA A 2 47.14 -33.17 20.25
C ALA A 2 46.89 -33.57 18.76
N LYS A 3 45.78 -33.24 18.09
CA LYS A 3 44.58 -32.42 18.36
C LYS A 3 43.55 -32.75 17.25
N TYR A 4 42.27 -32.81 17.60
CA TYR A 4 41.13 -32.74 16.69
C TYR A 4 41.07 -31.38 15.97
N SER A 5 40.59 -31.35 14.72
CA SER A 5 39.85 -30.20 14.19
C SER A 5 38.89 -30.68 13.09
N HIS A 6 37.62 -30.84 13.47
CA HIS A 6 36.48 -30.79 12.56
C HIS A 6 36.40 -29.38 11.96
N LYS A 7 36.26 -29.29 10.64
CA LYS A 7 35.74 -28.07 10.00
C LYS A 7 34.25 -28.27 9.80
N ASP A 8 33.48 -27.74 10.74
CA ASP A 8 32.06 -27.50 10.57
C ASP A 8 31.89 -26.36 9.56
N HIS A 9 31.35 -26.66 8.38
CA HIS A 9 30.75 -25.64 7.52
C HIS A 9 29.38 -25.31 8.10
N ASN A 10 29.38 -24.40 9.07
CA ASN A 10 28.17 -23.79 9.60
C ASN A 10 27.67 -22.76 8.58
N THR A 11 26.62 -23.09 7.85
CA THR A 11 25.81 -22.15 7.07
C THR A 11 25.12 -21.18 8.02
N ASP A 12 25.72 -20.00 8.19
CA ASP A 12 25.10 -18.87 8.88
C ASP A 12 24.08 -18.21 7.93
N ASP A 13 22.87 -18.76 7.92
CA ASP A 13 21.70 -18.28 7.19
C ASP A 13 20.89 -17.27 8.02
N SER A 14 21.58 -16.41 8.79
CA SER A 14 20.94 -15.52 9.77
C SER A 14 21.38 -14.05 9.69
N LYS A 15 21.37 -13.47 8.48
CA LYS A 15 21.34 -12.00 8.32
C LYS A 15 20.26 -11.55 7.33
N LYS A 16 19.03 -12.00 7.55
CA LYS A 16 17.87 -11.23 7.13
C LYS A 16 17.80 -10.04 8.09
N GLY A 17 18.34 -8.89 7.66
CA GLY A 17 18.32 -7.68 8.47
C GLY A 17 16.91 -7.44 8.98
N MET A 18 16.72 -7.52 10.30
CA MET A 18 15.48 -7.11 10.94
C MET A 18 15.27 -5.64 10.57
N ILE A 19 14.36 -5.40 9.63
CA ILE A 19 13.90 -4.04 9.32
C ILE A 19 13.35 -3.51 10.64
N ASP A 20 13.97 -2.45 11.14
CA ASP A 20 13.45 -1.75 12.30
C ASP A 20 12.19 -1.03 11.87
N LEU A 21 11.04 -1.63 12.20
CA LEU A 21 9.71 -1.12 11.86
C LEU A 21 9.45 0.27 12.45
N SER A 22 10.24 0.72 13.45
CA SER A 22 10.18 2.09 13.96
C SER A 22 10.83 3.11 13.01
N LYS A 23 11.66 2.65 12.07
CA LYS A 23 12.33 3.44 11.03
C LYS A 23 11.67 3.32 9.66
N LEU A 24 10.56 2.59 9.56
CA LEU A 24 9.78 2.55 8.33
C LEU A 24 9.21 3.96 8.12
N ASP A 25 9.77 4.68 7.14
CA ASP A 25 9.17 5.91 6.70
C ASP A 25 7.81 5.58 6.09
N THR A 26 6.78 6.10 6.75
CA THR A 26 5.38 5.92 6.36
C THR A 26 4.80 7.24 5.85
N SER A 27 5.64 8.27 5.69
CA SER A 27 5.27 9.44 4.94
C SER A 27 5.23 9.04 3.47
N PHE A 28 4.03 9.05 2.90
CA PHE A 28 3.81 8.95 1.47
C PHE A 28 3.74 10.40 0.96
N GLY A 29 4.45 10.71 -0.13
CA GLY A 29 4.28 11.95 -0.87
C GLY A 29 5.47 12.91 -0.99
N GLU A 30 5.32 13.93 -1.84
CA GLU A 30 6.23 15.09 -1.92
C GLU A 30 6.11 15.98 -0.65
N ASP A 31 7.07 16.90 -0.40
CA ASP A 31 7.23 17.73 0.82
C ASP A 31 5.99 18.55 1.29
N ASN A 32 4.85 18.51 0.57
CA ASN A 32 3.59 19.18 0.91
C ASN A 32 2.37 18.25 0.93
N GLU A 33 2.56 16.93 0.86
CA GLU A 33 1.43 16.00 0.92
C GLU A 33 0.85 15.88 2.33
N PRO A 34 -0.49 15.83 2.46
CA PRO A 34 -1.19 15.69 3.74
C PRO A 34 -0.84 14.35 4.38
N GLN A 35 -0.52 14.37 5.68
CA GLN A 35 -0.26 13.14 6.43
C GLN A 35 -1.53 12.65 7.13
N ASP A 36 -1.98 11.44 6.77
CA ASP A 36 -3.06 10.74 7.46
C ASP A 36 -2.48 9.79 8.53
N GLU A 37 -2.46 10.28 9.78
CA GLU A 37 -1.97 9.50 10.94
C GLU A 37 -2.71 8.16 11.12
N LYS A 38 -3.99 8.10 10.74
CA LYS A 38 -4.79 6.89 10.85
C LYS A 38 -4.33 5.86 9.80
N LEU A 39 -4.16 6.28 8.55
CA LEU A 39 -3.62 5.40 7.50
C LEU A 39 -2.23 4.88 7.89
N MET A 40 -1.34 5.77 8.36
CA MET A 40 0.00 5.40 8.80
C MET A 40 -0.03 4.39 9.95
N THR A 41 -0.92 4.58 10.92
CA THR A 41 -1.08 3.64 12.04
C THR A 41 -1.56 2.27 11.57
N LEU A 42 -2.53 2.23 10.66
CA LEU A 42 -3.04 0.99 10.08
C LEU A 42 -1.95 0.28 9.25
N LEU A 43 -1.20 1.01 8.44
CA LEU A 43 -0.07 0.45 7.68
C LEU A 43 0.99 -0.16 8.59
N LYS A 44 1.37 0.53 9.67
CA LYS A 44 2.30 -0.01 10.67
C LYS A 44 1.78 -1.33 11.27
N GLN A 45 0.49 -1.40 11.60
CA GLN A 45 -0.13 -2.63 12.10
C GLN A 45 -0.17 -3.73 11.03
N ALA A 46 -0.45 -3.38 9.78
CA ALA A 46 -0.50 -4.31 8.66
C ALA A 46 0.88 -4.93 8.39
N TYR A 47 1.93 -4.11 8.32
CA TYR A 47 3.32 -4.56 8.17
C TYR A 47 3.83 -5.36 9.38
N GLN A 48 3.29 -5.10 10.57
CA GLN A 48 3.52 -5.91 11.77
C GLN A 48 2.70 -7.21 11.82
N LYS A 49 1.92 -7.51 10.78
CA LYS A 49 1.00 -8.67 10.69
C LYS A 49 -0.03 -8.71 11.83
N LYS A 50 -0.40 -7.56 12.38
CA LYS A 50 -1.40 -7.44 13.46
C LYS A 50 -2.83 -7.34 12.92
N ILE A 51 -2.98 -6.84 11.70
CA ILE A 51 -4.26 -6.73 10.99
C ILE A 51 -4.13 -7.31 9.59
N TYR A 52 -5.25 -7.74 9.02
CA TYR A 52 -5.33 -8.21 7.64
C TYR A 52 -5.57 -7.04 6.68
N CYS A 53 -5.17 -7.27 5.44
CA CYS A 53 -5.56 -6.45 4.29
C CYS A 53 -6.38 -7.31 3.31
N ARG A 54 -7.06 -6.66 2.37
CA ARG A 54 -7.73 -7.31 1.24
C ARG A 54 -7.51 -6.51 -0.03
N LYS A 55 -7.26 -7.20 -1.14
CA LYS A 55 -7.38 -6.58 -2.45
C LYS A 55 -8.85 -6.46 -2.79
N ALA A 56 -9.26 -5.32 -3.32
CA ALA A 56 -10.64 -5.06 -3.65
C ALA A 56 -10.78 -4.25 -4.93
N ILE A 57 -11.92 -4.41 -5.58
CA ILE A 57 -12.43 -3.48 -6.60
C ILE A 57 -13.55 -2.69 -5.91
N ILE A 58 -13.40 -1.38 -5.83
CA ILE A 58 -14.32 -0.49 -5.13
C ILE A 58 -14.84 0.55 -6.11
N ASN A 59 -16.15 0.83 -6.08
CA ASN A 59 -16.71 1.95 -6.82
C ASN A 59 -16.01 3.26 -6.42
N LEU A 60 -15.52 4.03 -7.39
CA LEU A 60 -14.74 5.24 -7.17
C LEU A 60 -15.55 6.30 -6.37
N ASP A 61 -16.88 6.31 -6.49
CA ASP A 61 -17.77 7.20 -5.73
C ASP A 61 -17.78 6.91 -4.22
N LEU A 62 -17.34 5.71 -3.81
CA LEU A 62 -17.17 5.36 -2.41
C LEU A 62 -15.79 5.74 -1.86
N ILE A 63 -14.86 6.18 -2.72
CA ILE A 63 -13.50 6.56 -2.32
C ILE A 63 -13.40 8.07 -2.20
N GLU A 64 -13.08 8.51 -0.99
CA GLU A 64 -12.87 9.92 -0.65
C GLU A 64 -11.38 10.14 -0.30
N PRO A 65 -10.73 11.16 -0.88
CA PRO A 65 -9.39 11.51 -0.46
C PRO A 65 -9.43 12.08 0.96
N PHE A 66 -8.42 11.79 1.78
CA PHE A 66 -8.32 12.29 3.14
C PHE A 66 -8.28 13.83 3.20
N SER A 67 -7.74 14.48 2.17
CA SER A 67 -7.74 15.93 2.04
C SER A 67 -8.15 16.41 0.64
N ASP A 68 -8.32 17.71 0.50
CA ASP A 68 -8.55 18.41 -0.77
C ASP A 68 -7.28 18.62 -1.60
N TYR A 69 -6.14 18.03 -1.20
CA TYR A 69 -4.88 18.13 -1.93
C TYR A 69 -5.04 17.66 -3.39
N GLN A 70 -4.47 18.44 -4.31
CA GLN A 70 -4.49 18.16 -5.74
C GLN A 70 -3.05 18.17 -6.27
N PRO A 71 -2.47 16.99 -6.55
CA PRO A 71 -1.11 16.91 -7.07
C PRO A 71 -1.05 17.43 -8.51
N LYS A 72 0.10 17.98 -8.87
CA LYS A 72 0.41 18.23 -10.27
C LYS A 72 0.87 16.92 -10.93
N ILE A 73 -0.01 16.27 -11.66
CA ILE A 73 0.31 15.02 -12.36
C ILE A 73 1.22 15.31 -13.56
N THR A 74 2.42 14.71 -13.55
CA THR A 74 3.41 14.84 -14.63
C THR A 74 2.99 14.06 -15.87
N ALA A 75 3.55 14.40 -17.03
CA ALA A 75 3.29 13.68 -18.28
C ALA A 75 3.82 12.24 -18.21
N GLU A 76 4.96 12.04 -17.52
CA GLU A 76 5.59 10.75 -17.30
C GLU A 76 4.71 9.85 -16.44
N TYR A 77 4.18 10.36 -15.32
CA TYR A 77 3.27 9.59 -14.47
C TYR A 77 1.96 9.27 -15.20
N ARG A 78 1.41 10.23 -15.94
CA ARG A 78 0.21 10.00 -16.76
C ARG A 78 0.43 8.86 -17.76
N ALA A 79 1.55 8.87 -18.49
CA ALA A 79 1.90 7.82 -19.44
C ALA A 79 2.10 6.46 -18.76
N TYR A 80 2.76 6.44 -17.59
CA TYR A 80 2.91 5.24 -16.76
C TYR A 80 1.56 4.67 -16.34
N PHE A 81 0.67 5.50 -15.77
CA PHE A 81 -0.66 5.10 -15.32
C PHE A 81 -1.47 4.54 -16.49
N LEU A 82 -1.54 5.26 -17.62
CA LEU A 82 -2.32 4.84 -18.78
C LEU A 82 -1.84 3.48 -19.32
N LYS A 83 -0.52 3.28 -19.43
CA LYS A 83 0.04 1.99 -19.82
C LYS A 83 -0.40 0.87 -18.88
N LYS A 84 -0.25 1.08 -17.57
CA LYS A 84 -0.62 0.12 -16.53
C LYS A 84 -2.12 -0.18 -16.51
N TYR A 85 -2.95 0.84 -16.70
CA TYR A 85 -4.40 0.73 -16.77
C TYR A 85 -4.84 -0.13 -17.96
N LEU A 86 -4.28 0.13 -19.15
CA LEU A 86 -4.53 -0.66 -20.36
C LEU A 86 -4.02 -2.11 -20.24
N ASP A 87 -2.92 -2.31 -19.52
CA ASP A 87 -2.37 -3.63 -19.21
C ASP A 87 -3.14 -4.38 -18.09
N THR A 88 -4.29 -3.86 -17.63
CA THR A 88 -5.12 -4.42 -16.53
C THR A 88 -4.40 -4.51 -15.18
N LYS A 89 -3.36 -3.70 -14.98
CA LYS A 89 -2.58 -3.61 -13.74
C LYS A 89 -2.38 -2.16 -13.30
N PRO A 90 -3.46 -1.35 -13.19
CA PRO A 90 -3.32 0.04 -12.74
C PRO A 90 -2.74 0.10 -11.32
N PRO A 91 -2.14 1.23 -10.93
CA PRO A 91 -1.74 1.47 -9.54
C PRO A 91 -2.90 1.21 -8.55
N GLU A 92 -2.58 0.51 -7.46
CA GLU A 92 -3.53 0.19 -6.39
C GLU A 92 -3.59 1.36 -5.41
N LEU A 93 -4.79 1.70 -4.93
CA LEU A 93 -4.97 2.71 -3.87
C LEU A 93 -5.08 2.04 -2.51
N PHE A 94 -4.34 2.52 -1.51
CA PHE A 94 -4.48 2.06 -0.13
C PHE A 94 -5.58 2.84 0.57
N VAL A 95 -6.57 2.11 1.08
CA VAL A 95 -7.76 2.70 1.70
C VAL A 95 -8.12 2.06 3.02
N TYR A 96 -8.81 2.80 3.88
CA TYR A 96 -9.50 2.25 5.05
C TYR A 96 -10.94 2.74 5.08
N GLN A 97 -11.85 1.97 5.68
CA GLN A 97 -13.22 2.44 5.84
C GLN A 97 -13.33 3.42 7.01
N ASP A 98 -13.99 4.55 6.80
CA ASP A 98 -14.37 5.43 7.89
C ASP A 98 -15.47 4.74 8.74
N PRO A 99 -15.35 4.62 10.07
CA PRO A 99 -16.42 4.04 10.88
C PRO A 99 -17.70 4.89 10.89
N LYS A 100 -17.61 6.19 10.57
CA LYS A 100 -18.74 7.14 10.62
C LYS A 100 -19.48 7.27 9.29
N SER A 101 -18.81 6.99 8.18
CA SER A 101 -19.37 7.05 6.84
C SER A 101 -19.05 5.73 6.13
N ASP A 102 -19.96 5.17 5.33
CA ASP A 102 -19.65 3.95 4.56
C ASP A 102 -18.66 4.20 3.39
N LYS A 103 -17.86 5.28 3.49
CA LYS A 103 -16.83 5.68 2.54
C LYS A 103 -15.47 5.07 2.90
N PHE A 104 -14.65 4.91 1.88
CA PHE A 104 -13.27 4.49 1.97
C PHE A 104 -12.37 5.71 1.82
N ILE A 105 -11.52 5.94 2.81
CA ILE A 105 -10.59 7.07 2.82
C ILE A 105 -9.27 6.63 2.19
N MET A 106 -8.80 7.41 1.21
CA MET A 106 -7.53 7.23 0.50
C MET A 106 -6.57 8.36 0.86
N SER A 107 -5.31 8.05 1.18
CA SER A 107 -4.29 9.07 1.49
C SER A 107 -2.87 8.68 1.06
N ASP A 108 -2.72 7.68 0.20
CA ASP A 108 -1.42 7.13 -0.20
C ASP A 108 -0.92 7.64 -1.55
N ASP A 109 -1.80 7.71 -2.57
CA ASP A 109 -1.44 8.13 -3.92
C ASP A 109 -2.55 8.99 -4.55
N TYR A 110 -2.50 10.30 -4.26
CA TYR A 110 -3.41 11.28 -4.84
C TYR A 110 -3.30 11.31 -6.38
N SER A 111 -2.10 11.09 -6.93
CA SER A 111 -1.89 11.13 -8.38
C SER A 111 -2.64 9.99 -9.07
N ALA A 112 -2.57 8.77 -8.53
CA ALA A 112 -3.34 7.63 -9.01
C ALA A 112 -4.84 7.90 -8.92
N TYR A 113 -5.32 8.42 -7.79
CA TYR A 113 -6.75 8.71 -7.58
C TYR A 113 -7.30 9.70 -8.63
N TYR A 114 -6.61 10.81 -8.85
CA TYR A 114 -7.04 11.78 -9.87
C TYR A 114 -6.88 11.22 -11.30
N MET A 115 -5.90 10.34 -11.55
CA MET A 115 -5.82 9.62 -12.83
C MET A 115 -7.01 8.69 -13.06
N TYR A 116 -7.51 7.96 -12.04
CA TYR A 116 -8.74 7.16 -12.14
C TYR A 116 -9.94 8.04 -12.52
N LYS A 117 -10.07 9.24 -11.92
CA LYS A 117 -11.12 10.20 -12.31
C LYS A 117 -10.96 10.69 -13.73
N GLU A 118 -9.74 11.01 -14.14
CA GLU A 118 -9.46 11.56 -15.47
C GLU A 118 -9.82 10.58 -16.58
N VAL A 119 -9.54 9.29 -16.40
CA VAL A 119 -9.94 8.23 -17.34
C VAL A 119 -11.42 7.83 -17.19
N GLN A 120 -12.18 8.52 -16.32
CA GLN A 120 -13.60 8.26 -16.04
C GLN A 120 -13.86 6.81 -15.60
N ALA A 121 -12.96 6.25 -14.79
CA ALA A 121 -13.14 4.92 -14.25
C ALA A 121 -14.33 4.88 -13.28
N ILE A 122 -15.14 3.82 -13.38
CA ILE A 122 -16.24 3.57 -12.43
C ILE A 122 -15.71 2.97 -11.13
N THR A 123 -14.63 2.18 -11.21
CA THR A 123 -14.04 1.47 -10.08
C THR A 123 -12.53 1.66 -10.03
N ALA A 124 -11.96 1.62 -8.84
CA ALA A 124 -10.51 1.54 -8.62
C ALA A 124 -10.11 0.18 -8.04
N ILE A 125 -8.87 -0.23 -8.31
CA ILE A 125 -8.24 -1.35 -7.60
C ILE A 125 -7.65 -0.80 -6.31
N CYS A 126 -7.99 -1.41 -5.20
CA CYS A 126 -7.62 -0.94 -3.87
C CYS A 126 -7.04 -2.06 -3.00
N VAL A 127 -6.26 -1.65 -2.01
CA VAL A 127 -5.90 -2.45 -0.84
C VAL A 127 -6.64 -1.87 0.35
N ILE A 128 -7.64 -2.60 0.85
CA ILE A 128 -8.35 -2.25 2.09
C ILE A 128 -7.47 -2.66 3.26
N ILE A 129 -7.14 -1.69 4.13
CA ILE A 129 -6.33 -1.91 5.33
C ILE A 129 -7.24 -1.98 6.56
N GLY A 130 -7.20 -3.12 7.25
CA GLY A 130 -8.03 -3.37 8.43
C GLY A 130 -9.41 -3.93 8.10
N GLU A 131 -10.29 -3.92 9.10
CA GLU A 131 -11.66 -4.40 8.93
C GLU A 131 -12.52 -3.36 8.21
N TYR A 132 -13.47 -3.86 7.42
CA TYR A 132 -14.50 -3.05 6.76
C TYR A 132 -15.83 -3.80 6.83
N LYS A 133 -16.93 -3.04 6.72
CA LYS A 133 -18.28 -3.55 6.58
C LYS A 133 -18.54 -3.86 5.12
N ASP A 134 -18.99 -5.08 4.87
CA ASP A 134 -19.26 -5.54 3.52
C ASP A 134 -20.38 -4.72 2.86
N ASN A 135 -20.21 -4.43 1.58
CA ASN A 135 -21.12 -3.62 0.77
C ASN A 135 -21.18 -4.23 -0.64
N GLN A 136 -22.36 -4.23 -1.26
CA GLN A 136 -22.57 -4.71 -2.64
C GLN A 136 -21.67 -4.01 -3.68
N ASP A 137 -21.22 -2.79 -3.40
CA ASP A 137 -20.36 -1.99 -4.27
C ASP A 137 -18.85 -2.25 -4.05
N VAL A 138 -18.51 -3.25 -3.24
CA VAL A 138 -17.14 -3.67 -2.91
C VAL A 138 -16.99 -5.15 -3.26
N THR A 139 -16.09 -5.46 -4.21
CA THR A 139 -15.68 -6.84 -4.48
C THR A 139 -14.30 -7.07 -3.88
N ALA A 140 -14.24 -7.70 -2.71
CA ALA A 140 -12.99 -7.97 -2.01
C ALA A 140 -12.55 -9.44 -2.13
N GLY A 141 -11.26 -9.66 -2.29
CA GLY A 141 -10.64 -10.98 -2.22
C GLY A 141 -10.38 -11.46 -0.80
N GLU A 142 -9.63 -12.55 -0.68
CA GLU A 142 -9.26 -13.16 0.61
C GLU A 142 -8.40 -12.25 1.50
N LYS A 143 -8.50 -12.47 2.82
CA LYS A 143 -7.63 -11.79 3.81
C LYS A 143 -6.18 -12.23 3.61
N TYR A 144 -5.25 -11.28 3.63
CA TYR A 144 -3.82 -11.55 3.62
C TYR A 144 -3.06 -10.61 4.56
N TYR A 145 -1.83 -10.97 4.93
CA TYR A 145 -0.93 -10.09 5.64
C TYR A 145 -0.05 -9.33 4.65
N LEU A 146 0.05 -8.02 4.82
CA LEU A 146 0.90 -7.19 3.98
C LEU A 146 2.37 -7.54 4.24
N ASP A 147 3.09 -7.90 3.19
CA ASP A 147 4.53 -8.12 3.27
C ASP A 147 5.28 -6.78 3.34
N LEU A 148 6.46 -6.79 3.95
CA LEU A 148 7.29 -5.59 3.99
C LEU A 148 7.73 -5.22 2.57
N PRO A 149 7.76 -3.91 2.24
CA PRO A 149 8.29 -3.47 0.97
C PRO A 149 9.76 -3.89 0.87
N VAL A 150 10.12 -4.53 -0.24
CA VAL A 150 11.51 -4.90 -0.52
C VAL A 150 12.16 -3.68 -1.17
N ILE A 151 13.11 -3.06 -0.47
CA ILE A 151 13.98 -2.04 -1.07
C ILE A 151 15.08 -2.79 -1.81
N GLU A 152 14.97 -2.87 -3.14
CA GLU A 152 16.10 -3.27 -3.98
C GLU A 152 17.10 -2.12 -4.02
N ILE A 153 18.17 -2.21 -3.21
CA ILE A 153 19.32 -1.32 -3.35
C ILE A 153 20.03 -1.74 -4.63
N ARG A 154 19.88 -0.94 -5.69
CA ARG A 154 20.73 -1.06 -6.88
C ARG A 154 22.10 -0.52 -6.52
N GLU A 155 23.09 -1.41 -6.38
CA GLU A 155 24.52 -1.07 -6.37
C GLU A 155 24.99 -0.56 -7.74
#